data_AF-A0A7S3M6Q3-F1
#
_entry.id   AF-A0A7S3M6Q3-F1
#
_cell.length_a   1.000
_cell.length_b   1.000
_cell.length_c   1.000
_cell.angle_alpha   90.00
_cell.angle_beta   90.00
_cell.angle_gamma   90.00
#
_symmetry.space_group_name_H-M   'P 1'
#
loop_
_entity.id
_entity.type
_entity.pdbx_description
1 polymer ?
#
loop_
_entity_poly.entity_id
_entity_poly.type
_entity_poly.pdbx_seq_one_letter_code
_entity_poly.pdbx_strand_id
1 'polypeptide(L)'
;MNLTADTDVLTRLDSHMETFLKRLPEGKASSPFWVPELARASEGIIVPSQVNYVGKGANLYKDSDYKLHGSAVVTSKLLGTTWLWDRVRVSGGAYGGFCSFDVRSGDFKYLSYRDPNLMKTIDNYDGTPDFLRDLEVNADMMAKSVIGTMGDVDKHQ
;
A
#
# COMPACT_ATOMS: atom_id res chain seq x y z
N MET A 1 12.03 20.98 9.74
CA MET A 1 10.97 21.86 9.18
C MET A 1 11.14 21.87 7.68
N ASN A 2 10.05 21.80 6.91
CA ASN A 2 10.09 21.90 5.45
C ASN A 2 9.37 23.18 5.02
N LEU A 3 9.91 23.88 4.02
CA LEU A 3 9.34 25.10 3.45
C LEU A 3 9.28 24.96 1.92
N THR A 4 8.15 25.33 1.32
CA THR A 4 7.95 25.36 -0.13
C THR A 4 7.23 26.66 -0.47
N ALA A 5 7.92 27.56 -1.17
CA ALA A 5 7.39 28.82 -1.67
C ALA A 5 8.31 29.35 -2.79
N ASP A 6 7.90 30.44 -3.44
CA ASP A 6 8.77 31.16 -4.37
C ASP A 6 10.04 31.68 -3.68
N THR A 7 11.11 31.87 -4.46
CA THR A 7 12.45 32.17 -3.93
C THR A 7 12.48 33.45 -3.10
N ASP A 8 11.73 34.47 -3.53
CA ASP A 8 11.61 35.75 -2.83
C ASP A 8 10.88 35.60 -1.48
N VAL A 9 9.86 34.74 -1.43
CA VAL A 9 9.14 34.42 -0.19
C VAL A 9 10.05 33.64 0.76
N LEU A 10 10.79 32.64 0.28
CA LEU A 10 11.74 31.89 1.10
C LEU A 10 12.82 32.81 1.69
N THR A 11 13.39 33.70 0.88
CA THR A 11 14.40 34.68 1.35
C THR A 11 13.85 35.59 2.44
N ARG A 12 12.58 36.01 2.34
CA ARG A 12 11.93 36.83 3.37
C ARG A 12 11.67 36.05 4.65
N LEU A 13 11.39 34.76 4.54
CA LEU A 13 11.09 33.88 5.68
C LEU A 13 12.32 33.52 6.51
N ASP A 14 13.54 33.57 5.96
CA ASP A 14 14.78 33.18 6.65
C ASP A 14 14.93 33.85 8.03
N SER A 15 14.76 35.18 8.11
CA SER A 15 14.91 35.91 9.38
C SER A 15 13.84 35.55 10.42
N HIS A 16 12.61 35.30 9.97
CA HIS A 16 11.52 34.85 10.84
C HIS A 16 11.74 33.42 11.31
N MET A 17 12.30 32.58 10.44
CA MET A 17 12.65 31.20 10.71
C MET A 17 13.74 31.07 11.75
N GLU A 18 14.82 31.84 11.63
CA GLU A 18 15.85 31.89 12.66
C GLU A 18 15.28 32.32 14.02
N THR A 19 14.42 33.34 14.01
CA THR A 19 13.79 33.84 15.23
C THR A 19 12.89 32.78 15.88
N PHE A 20 12.13 32.04 15.08
CA PHE A 20 11.29 30.94 15.54
C PHE A 20 12.14 29.80 16.13
N LEU A 21 13.18 29.35 15.42
CA LEU A 21 14.03 28.25 15.86
C LEU A 21 14.77 28.58 17.16
N LYS A 22 15.23 29.83 17.33
CA LYS A 22 15.85 30.31 18.59
C LYS A 22 14.90 30.31 19.79
N ARG A 23 13.59 30.29 19.57
CA ARG A 23 12.58 30.19 20.65
C ARG A 23 12.21 28.76 20.99
N LEU A 24 12.63 27.78 20.18
CA LEU A 24 12.39 26.38 20.53
C LEU A 24 13.33 25.98 21.68
N PRO A 25 12.84 25.20 22.66
CA PRO A 25 13.69 24.66 23.70
C PRO A 25 14.84 23.85 23.09
N GLU A 26 16.04 24.08 23.60
CA GLU A 26 17.19 23.25 23.27
C GLU A 26 17.07 21.87 23.96
N GLY A 27 17.54 20.83 23.28
CA GLY A 27 17.55 19.47 23.79
C GLY A 27 16.69 18.50 22.96
N LYS A 28 16.85 17.22 23.25
CA LYS A 28 16.04 16.16 22.65
C LYS A 28 14.91 15.82 23.60
N ALA A 29 13.67 15.90 23.12
CA ALA A 29 12.56 15.27 23.83
C ALA A 29 12.82 13.75 23.88
N SER A 30 12.97 13.19 25.08
CA SER A 30 13.00 11.75 25.26
C SER A 30 11.57 11.25 25.45
N SER A 31 10.98 10.70 24.40
CA SER A 31 9.80 9.85 24.52
C SER A 31 10.26 8.40 24.35
N PRO A 32 10.01 7.49 25.31
CA PRO A 32 10.27 6.09 25.08
C PRO A 32 9.43 5.62 23.89
N PHE A 33 10.08 5.12 22.85
CA PHE A 33 9.41 4.56 21.70
C PHE A 33 8.91 3.16 22.09
N TRP A 34 7.63 3.05 22.42
CA TRP A 34 7.00 1.77 22.72
C TRP A 34 6.51 1.12 21.42
N VAL A 35 7.06 -0.04 21.11
CA VAL A 35 6.59 -0.87 19.99
C VAL A 35 5.86 -2.06 20.59
N PRO A 36 4.54 -2.20 20.40
CA PRO A 36 3.85 -3.42 20.77
C PRO A 36 4.40 -4.58 19.97
N GLU A 37 4.77 -5.66 20.65
CA GLU A 37 5.01 -6.95 20.00
C GLU A 37 3.65 -7.61 19.79
N LEU A 38 3.20 -7.66 18.54
CA LEU A 38 1.98 -8.36 18.14
C LEU A 38 2.36 -9.76 17.67
N ALA A 39 1.65 -10.78 18.16
CA ALA A 39 1.86 -12.15 17.71
C ALA A 39 1.43 -12.28 16.23
N ARG A 40 2.22 -13.02 15.44
CA ARG A 40 1.84 -13.38 14.07
C ARG A 40 0.78 -14.48 14.12
N ALA A 41 -0.49 -14.09 14.06
CA ALA A 41 -1.63 -15.01 14.10
C ALA A 41 -2.70 -14.60 13.08
N SER A 42 -3.54 -15.57 12.70
CA SER A 42 -4.78 -15.29 11.99
C SER A 42 -5.82 -14.81 13.02
N GLU A 43 -6.38 -13.62 12.81
CA GLU A 43 -7.33 -12.99 13.72
C GLU A 43 -8.66 -12.67 13.04
N GLY A 44 -9.74 -12.66 13.83
CA GLY A 44 -11.07 -12.25 13.37
C GLY A 44 -11.70 -11.31 14.38
N ILE A 45 -12.11 -10.12 13.93
CA ILE A 45 -12.82 -9.14 14.76
C ILE A 45 -14.31 -9.26 14.47
N ILE A 46 -15.07 -9.68 15.48
CA ILE A 46 -16.51 -9.92 15.34
C ILE A 46 -17.26 -8.59 15.49
N VAL A 47 -18.00 -8.22 14.44
CA VAL A 47 -18.88 -7.04 14.43
C VAL A 47 -20.23 -7.43 13.82
N PRO A 48 -21.35 -6.81 14.22
CA PRO A 48 -22.64 -7.04 13.60
C PRO A 48 -22.68 -6.38 12.22
N SER A 49 -22.41 -7.15 11.16
CA SER A 49 -22.36 -6.69 9.77
C SER A 49 -22.83 -7.79 8.82
N GLN A 50 -23.38 -7.41 7.66
CA GLN A 50 -23.73 -8.32 6.58
C GLN A 50 -22.55 -8.56 5.61
N VAL A 51 -21.45 -7.85 5.80
CA VAL A 51 -20.26 -7.89 4.95
C VAL A 51 -18.99 -7.89 5.79
N ASN A 52 -17.92 -8.43 5.22
CA ASN A 52 -16.61 -8.58 5.81
C ASN A 52 -15.59 -7.60 5.20
N TYR A 53 -14.44 -7.52 5.86
CA TYR A 53 -13.24 -6.84 5.40
C TYR A 53 -12.09 -7.81 5.61
N VAL A 54 -11.68 -8.49 4.54
CA VAL A 54 -10.72 -9.59 4.63
C VAL A 54 -9.34 -9.05 4.27
N GLY A 55 -8.34 -9.37 5.09
CA GLY A 55 -6.96 -8.97 4.87
C GLY A 55 -6.00 -10.14 4.99
N LYS A 56 -4.99 -10.17 4.13
CA LYS A 56 -3.86 -11.11 4.23
C LYS A 56 -2.59 -10.40 3.76
N GLY A 57 -1.50 -10.51 4.51
CA GLY A 57 -0.27 -9.85 4.15
C GLY A 57 0.96 -10.51 4.74
N ALA A 58 2.11 -10.11 4.21
CA ALA A 58 3.43 -10.54 4.62
C ALA A 58 4.42 -9.42 4.34
N ASN A 59 5.58 -9.46 5.00
CA ASN A 59 6.65 -8.53 4.69
C ASN A 59 7.59 -9.20 3.69
N LEU A 60 7.60 -8.75 2.43
CA LEU A 60 8.39 -9.40 1.38
C LEU A 60 9.90 -9.30 1.61
N TYR A 61 10.38 -8.28 2.32
CA TYR A 61 11.82 -8.14 2.61
C TYR A 61 12.28 -9.01 3.78
N LYS A 62 11.40 -9.30 4.73
CA LYS A 62 11.71 -10.11 5.92
C LYS A 62 11.34 -11.57 5.77
N ASP A 63 10.24 -11.86 5.06
CA ASP A 63 9.65 -13.19 4.90
C ASP A 63 10.07 -13.87 3.58
N SER A 64 10.89 -13.22 2.74
CA SER A 64 11.39 -13.78 1.48
C SER A 64 12.72 -13.16 1.03
N ASP A 65 13.32 -13.68 -0.04
CA ASP A 65 14.54 -13.15 -0.66
C ASP A 65 14.29 -11.99 -1.65
N TYR A 66 13.07 -11.43 -1.66
CA TYR A 66 12.69 -10.37 -2.59
C TYR A 66 13.49 -9.09 -2.35
N LYS A 67 14.06 -8.54 -3.43
CA LYS A 67 14.72 -7.24 -3.45
C LYS A 67 13.88 -6.26 -4.24
N LEU A 68 13.72 -5.04 -3.70
CA LEU A 68 12.91 -4.01 -4.33
C LEU A 68 13.33 -3.80 -5.80
N HIS A 69 12.34 -3.96 -6.68
CA HIS A 69 12.44 -3.59 -8.07
C HIS A 69 11.15 -2.85 -8.46
N GLY A 70 11.26 -1.81 -9.29
CA GLY A 70 10.11 -0.97 -9.67
C GLY A 70 8.95 -1.73 -10.31
N SER A 71 9.24 -2.91 -10.89
CA SER A 71 8.21 -3.79 -11.44
C SER A 71 7.18 -4.26 -10.40
N ALA A 72 7.50 -4.34 -9.11
CA ALA A 72 6.52 -4.76 -8.10
C ALA A 72 5.33 -3.81 -8.03
N VAL A 73 5.54 -2.50 -8.19
CA VAL A 73 4.44 -1.52 -8.20
C VAL A 73 3.55 -1.74 -9.42
N VAL A 74 4.15 -2.03 -10.58
CA VAL A 74 3.41 -2.37 -11.81
C VAL A 74 2.66 -3.68 -11.67
N THR A 75 3.26 -4.71 -11.08
CA THR A 75 2.62 -5.99 -10.80
C THR A 75 1.46 -5.84 -9.82
N SER A 76 1.60 -5.03 -8.76
CA SER A 76 0.49 -4.72 -7.85
C SER A 76 -0.67 -4.02 -8.56
N LYS A 77 -0.37 -3.07 -9.46
CA LYS A 77 -1.39 -2.40 -10.28
C LYS A 77 -2.13 -3.40 -11.17
N LEU A 78 -1.37 -4.24 -11.89
CA LEU A 78 -1.87 -5.30 -12.76
C LEU A 78 -2.82 -6.24 -12.00
N LEU A 79 -2.39 -6.77 -10.86
CA LEU A 79 -3.20 -7.63 -9.99
C LEU A 79 -4.51 -6.98 -9.57
N GLY A 80 -4.45 -5.71 -9.18
CA GLY A 80 -5.61 -4.94 -8.77
C GLY A 80 -6.64 -4.75 -9.90
N THR A 81 -6.18 -4.54 -11.13
CA THR A 81 -7.07 -4.32 -12.30
C THR A 81 -7.47 -5.60 -13.02
N THR A 82 -6.92 -6.76 -12.64
CA THR A 82 -7.19 -8.05 -13.28
C THR A 82 -7.72 -9.04 -12.25
N TRP A 83 -6.84 -9.85 -11.65
CA TRP A 83 -7.17 -10.95 -10.77
C TRP A 83 -8.10 -10.56 -9.62
N LEU A 84 -7.75 -9.52 -8.87
CA LEU A 84 -8.51 -9.12 -7.68
C LEU A 84 -9.82 -8.44 -8.06
N TRP A 85 -9.82 -7.68 -9.16
CA TRP A 85 -11.05 -7.12 -9.72
C TRP A 85 -12.02 -8.22 -10.13
N ASP A 86 -11.56 -9.20 -10.91
CA ASP A 86 -12.41 -10.26 -11.42
C ASP A 86 -12.86 -11.23 -10.31
N ARG A 87 -11.92 -11.77 -9.53
CA ARG A 87 -12.23 -12.83 -8.55
C ARG A 87 -12.90 -12.32 -7.29
N VAL A 88 -12.45 -11.19 -6.74
CA VAL A 88 -12.98 -10.70 -5.45
C VAL A 88 -14.22 -9.83 -5.67
N ARG A 89 -14.21 -8.95 -6.68
CA ARG A 89 -15.32 -8.04 -6.94
C ARG A 89 -16.36 -8.61 -7.92
N VAL A 90 -15.99 -8.92 -9.16
CA VAL A 90 -16.97 -9.31 -10.20
C VAL A 90 -17.61 -10.65 -9.89
N SER A 91 -16.79 -11.69 -9.69
CA SER A 91 -17.25 -13.04 -9.39
C SER A 91 -17.60 -13.23 -7.91
N GLY A 92 -16.83 -12.62 -7.01
CA GLY A 92 -16.99 -12.76 -5.57
C GLY A 92 -18.10 -11.91 -4.96
N GLY A 93 -18.52 -10.82 -5.62
CA GLY A 93 -19.59 -9.93 -5.15
C GLY A 93 -19.15 -8.91 -4.09
N ALA A 94 -17.86 -8.80 -3.78
CA ALA A 94 -17.36 -7.74 -2.91
C ALA A 94 -17.47 -6.37 -3.61
N TYR A 95 -17.60 -5.29 -2.84
CA TYR A 95 -17.54 -3.94 -3.43
C TYR A 95 -16.14 -3.63 -3.99
N GLY A 96 -15.08 -4.12 -3.33
CA GLY A 96 -13.72 -3.92 -3.80
C GLY A 96 -12.78 -5.04 -3.38
N GLY A 97 -11.79 -5.30 -4.23
CA GLY A 97 -10.65 -6.17 -3.95
C GLY A 97 -9.39 -5.52 -4.53
N PHE A 98 -8.33 -5.44 -3.73
CA PHE A 98 -7.10 -4.76 -4.12
C PHE A 98 -5.91 -5.31 -3.33
N CYS A 99 -4.71 -4.97 -3.79
CA CYS A 99 -3.48 -5.17 -3.04
C CYS A 99 -2.72 -3.86 -2.95
N SER A 100 -1.81 -3.79 -1.98
CA SER A 100 -0.88 -2.67 -1.84
C SER A 100 0.47 -3.20 -1.40
N PHE A 101 1.51 -2.55 -1.91
CA PHE A 101 2.89 -2.84 -1.57
C PHE A 101 3.56 -1.55 -1.07
N ASP A 102 3.99 -1.56 0.18
CA ASP A 102 4.79 -0.48 0.76
C ASP A 102 6.27 -0.72 0.44
N VAL A 103 6.81 0.06 -0.50
CA VAL A 103 8.21 -0.07 -0.95
C VAL A 103 9.23 0.26 0.15
N ARG A 104 8.84 0.99 1.21
CA ARG A 104 9.74 1.37 2.30
C ARG A 104 9.82 0.27 3.35
N SER A 105 8.67 -0.26 3.79
CA SER A 105 8.65 -1.30 4.82
C SER A 105 8.81 -2.72 4.25
N GLY A 106 8.43 -2.93 2.98
CA GLY A 106 8.34 -4.24 2.35
C GLY A 106 6.99 -4.92 2.58
N ASP A 107 6.03 -4.27 3.23
CA ASP A 107 4.74 -4.87 3.52
C ASP A 107 3.89 -4.98 2.26
N PHE A 108 3.56 -6.21 1.90
CA PHE A 108 2.58 -6.52 0.86
C PHE A 108 1.31 -7.03 1.52
N LYS A 109 0.15 -6.51 1.10
CA LYS A 109 -1.15 -6.91 1.64
C LYS A 109 -2.24 -6.93 0.58
N TYR A 110 -3.07 -7.96 0.64
CA TYR A 110 -4.37 -8.06 0.00
C TYR A 110 -5.46 -7.56 0.95
N LEU A 111 -6.47 -6.92 0.37
CA LEU A 111 -7.61 -6.38 1.11
C LEU A 111 -8.89 -6.51 0.28
N SER A 112 -10.00 -6.83 0.94
CA SER A 112 -11.35 -6.72 0.38
C SER A 112 -12.19 -5.74 1.19
N TYR A 113 -13.16 -5.11 0.51
CA TYR A 113 -14.03 -4.09 1.09
C TYR A 113 -15.50 -4.43 0.82
N ARG A 114 -16.29 -4.48 1.90
CA ARG A 114 -17.70 -4.89 1.88
C ARG A 114 -17.90 -6.21 1.13
N ASP A 115 -17.18 -7.23 1.58
CA ASP A 115 -17.11 -8.54 0.95
C ASP A 115 -18.12 -9.51 1.58
N PRO A 116 -19.02 -10.16 0.82
CA PRO A 116 -19.93 -11.15 1.38
C PRO A 116 -19.22 -12.46 1.77
N ASN A 117 -17.95 -12.65 1.40
CA ASN A 117 -17.17 -13.85 1.67
C ASN A 117 -16.11 -13.64 2.76
N LEU A 118 -15.51 -14.75 3.19
CA LEU A 118 -14.35 -14.77 4.09
C LEU A 118 -13.28 -15.72 3.56
N MET A 119 -13.45 -17.03 3.73
CA MET A 119 -12.44 -18.02 3.33
C MET A 119 -12.23 -18.07 1.82
N LYS A 120 -13.30 -17.96 1.01
CA LYS A 120 -13.17 -17.88 -0.46
C LYS A 120 -12.30 -16.71 -0.91
N THR A 121 -12.30 -15.61 -0.17
CA THR A 121 -11.46 -14.44 -0.47
C THR A 121 -10.00 -14.73 -0.14
N ILE A 122 -9.73 -15.43 0.96
CA ILE A 122 -8.39 -15.93 1.29
C ILE A 122 -7.90 -16.90 0.20
N ASP A 123 -8.75 -17.81 -0.27
CA ASP A 123 -8.41 -18.75 -1.34
C ASP A 123 -8.05 -18.01 -2.65
N ASN A 124 -8.78 -16.95 -2.99
CA ASN A 124 -8.45 -16.09 -4.13
C ASN A 124 -7.08 -15.40 -3.97
N TYR A 125 -6.72 -14.98 -2.75
CA TYR A 125 -5.40 -14.42 -2.49
C TYR A 125 -4.30 -15.47 -2.68
N ASP A 126 -4.53 -16.70 -2.21
CA ASP A 126 -3.58 -17.80 -2.31
C ASP A 126 -3.42 -18.34 -3.74
N GLY A 127 -4.42 -18.15 -4.61
CA GLY A 127 -4.32 -18.44 -6.05
C GLY A 127 -3.52 -17.40 -6.86
N THR A 128 -3.14 -16.26 -6.26
CA THR A 128 -2.42 -15.20 -6.98
C THR A 128 -1.08 -15.64 -7.61
N PRO A 129 -0.23 -16.45 -6.95
CA PRO A 129 1.02 -16.92 -7.54
C PRO A 129 0.81 -17.77 -8.80
N ASP A 130 -0.20 -18.63 -8.83
CA ASP A 130 -0.55 -19.43 -10.01
C ASP A 130 -1.04 -18.54 -11.15
N PHE A 131 -1.95 -17.60 -10.84
CA PHE A 131 -2.40 -16.61 -11.80
C PHE A 131 -1.22 -15.87 -12.45
N LEU A 132 -0.26 -15.40 -11.66
CA LEU A 132 0.90 -14.67 -12.18
C LEU A 132 1.85 -15.54 -13.02
N ARG A 133 1.97 -16.84 -12.72
CA ARG A 133 2.79 -17.77 -13.49
C ARG A 133 2.20 -18.05 -14.86
N ASP A 134 0.88 -18.17 -14.92
CA ASP A 134 0.14 -18.52 -16.14
C ASP A 134 -0.29 -17.30 -16.96
N LEU A 135 -0.07 -16.08 -16.43
CA LEU A 135 -0.50 -14.86 -17.06
C LEU A 135 0.30 -14.57 -18.34
N GLU A 136 -0.36 -14.64 -19.49
CA GLU A 136 0.17 -14.14 -20.74
C GLU A 136 0.07 -12.61 -20.79
N VAL A 137 1.21 -11.93 -20.68
CA VAL A 137 1.25 -10.46 -20.75
C VAL A 137 1.63 -10.00 -22.16
N ASN A 138 0.64 -9.47 -22.88
CA ASN A 138 0.88 -8.81 -24.17
C ASN A 138 1.36 -7.36 -24.00
N ALA A 139 1.86 -6.76 -25.08
CA ALA A 139 2.43 -5.41 -25.07
C ALA A 139 1.44 -4.32 -24.63
N ASP A 140 0.15 -4.42 -25.01
CA ASP A 140 -0.88 -3.46 -24.64
C ASP A 140 -1.20 -3.54 -23.14
N MET A 141 -1.33 -4.75 -22.60
CA MET A 141 -1.54 -4.99 -21.17
C MET A 141 -0.37 -4.47 -20.33
N MET A 142 0.86 -4.73 -20.78
CA MET A 142 2.06 -4.21 -20.13
C MET A 142 2.07 -2.68 -20.15
N ALA A 143 1.84 -2.06 -21.32
CA ALA A 143 1.83 -0.62 -21.48
C ALA A 143 0.77 0.05 -20.59
N LYS A 144 -0.48 -0.46 -20.59
CA LYS A 144 -1.56 0.05 -19.74
C LYS A 144 -1.24 -0.06 -18.25
N SER A 145 -0.59 -1.14 -17.82
CA SER A 145 -0.19 -1.34 -16.42
C SER A 145 0.89 -0.37 -16.00
N VAL A 146 1.89 -0.13 -16.85
CA VAL A 146 2.94 0.87 -16.62
C VAL A 146 2.35 2.27 -16.61
N ILE A 147 1.55 2.65 -17.60
CA ILE A 147 0.90 3.97 -17.66
C ILE A 147 0.01 4.20 -16.45
N GLY A 148 -0.82 3.20 -16.10
CA GLY A 148 -1.68 3.27 -14.91
C GLY A 148 -0.90 3.40 -13.60
N THR A 149 0.31 2.84 -13.54
CA THR A 149 1.22 3.00 -12.40
C THR A 149 1.83 4.41 -12.39
N MET A 150 2.33 4.89 -13.53
CA MET A 150 2.91 6.23 -13.64
C MET A 150 1.87 7.32 -13.35
N GLY A 151 0.62 7.12 -13.77
CA GLY A 151 -0.48 8.02 -13.43
C GLY A 151 -0.81 8.07 -11.93
N ASP A 152 -0.46 7.05 -11.15
CA ASP A 152 -0.56 7.11 -9.68
C ASP A 152 0.64 7.81 -9.03
N VAL A 153 1.84 7.67 -9.63
CA VAL A 153 3.08 8.31 -9.18
C VAL A 153 3.08 9.81 -9.48
N ASP A 154 2.59 10.19 -10.67
CA ASP A 154 2.62 11.55 -11.21
C ASP A 154 1.30 12.30 -10.98
N LYS A 155 0.55 11.93 -9.93
CA LYS A 155 -0.67 12.65 -9.56
C LYS A 155 -0.32 14.08 -9.19
N HIS A 156 -0.89 15.05 -9.91
CA HIS A 156 -0.93 16.44 -9.46
C HIS A 156 -1.63 16.49 -8.10
N GLN A 157 -0.89 16.93 -7.07
CA GLN A 157 -1.41 17.28 -5.75
C GLN A 157 -1.69 18.77 -5.68
#